data_AF-A0A3L7ANL8-F1
#
_entry.id   AF-A0A3L7ANL8-F1
#
_cell.length_a   1.000
_cell.length_b   1.000
_cell.length_c   1.000
_cell.angle_alpha   90.00
_cell.angle_beta   90.00
_cell.angle_gamma   90.00
#
_symmetry.space_group_name_H-M   'P 1'
#
loop_
_entity.id
_entity.type
_entity.pdbx_description
1 polymer ?
#
loop_
_entity_poly.entity_id
_entity_poly.type
_entity_poly.pdbx_seq_one_letter_code
_entity_poly.pdbx_strand_id
1 'polypeptide(L)'
;MIAHLRLIFRSNAPSGAQNLCGAPKLCRVKPTLDAAREIGDVPPIGKGRRVTDDIEEKLARIGITGTLYKLYLTAVGLGAASITDVAAQAGLARTTAHDALAKLEEEGLVRFVDNGKRRFVVAQDPGVLLERIEARRQMIEDVMPVLRSMYHHETGKPNVRFHPGPEGIRTTLWDTLSGGATVLRATLSMKELMAEPGLEEMERYLTERARRGTWLHVIRSEERDIAPIWPSSREQRRELRYAPPAYTLAMTCFVYGNKVALISSARESYGMIIDSAEFAAFQASMFDAMWSLSTPAPAQP
;
A
#
# COMPACT_ATOMS: atom_id res chain seq x y z
N MET A 1 -0.23 33.58 45.04
CA MET A 1 -1.20 32.53 45.41
C MET A 1 -0.81 31.24 44.68
N ILE A 2 -0.38 30.21 45.44
CA ILE A 2 -0.48 28.76 45.15
C ILE A 2 0.31 28.27 43.89
N ALA A 3 1.47 27.60 43.96
CA ALA A 3 1.91 26.32 44.55
C ALA A 3 2.11 25.19 43.50
N HIS A 4 3.34 24.65 43.47
CA HIS A 4 3.77 23.25 43.32
C HIS A 4 3.24 22.29 42.22
N LEU A 5 4.17 21.68 41.43
CA LEU A 5 4.60 20.25 41.48
C LEU A 5 5.61 19.97 40.33
N ARG A 6 6.93 19.84 40.55
CA ARG A 6 7.77 18.64 40.77
C ARG A 6 7.66 17.46 39.77
N LEU A 7 8.56 17.50 38.78
CA LEU A 7 9.50 16.46 38.28
C LEU A 7 9.44 15.04 38.86
N ILE A 8 9.28 14.04 37.97
CA ILE A 8 10.03 12.76 37.98
C ILE A 8 10.27 12.30 36.52
N PHE A 9 11.50 12.42 36.02
CA PHE A 9 12.03 11.62 34.90
C PHE A 9 13.16 10.77 35.49
N ARG A 10 13.02 9.43 35.45
CA ARG A 10 14.11 8.48 35.71
C ARG A 10 14.46 7.79 34.39
N SER A 11 15.56 8.22 33.79
CA SER A 11 16.28 7.50 32.73
C SER A 11 17.52 6.88 33.39
N ASN A 12 17.54 5.56 33.52
CA ASN A 12 18.75 4.81 33.87
C ASN A 12 19.24 4.09 32.60
N ALA A 13 20.34 4.57 32.05
CA ALA A 13 21.28 3.73 31.31
C ALA A 13 22.13 2.94 32.33
N PRO A 14 22.75 1.82 31.89
CA PRO A 14 24.21 1.81 32.06
C PRO A 14 24.95 1.28 30.83
N SER A 15 26.12 1.86 30.65
CA SER A 15 27.18 1.50 29.71
C SER A 15 28.12 0.43 30.27
N GLY A 16 28.57 -0.48 29.39
CA GLY A 16 29.96 -0.96 29.36
C GLY A 16 30.24 -2.37 29.86
N ALA A 17 30.64 -3.27 28.95
CA ALA A 17 31.93 -4.00 28.99
C ALA A 17 32.02 -5.10 27.90
N GLN A 18 32.95 -4.89 26.96
CA GLN A 18 33.96 -5.80 26.40
C GLN A 18 33.64 -7.29 26.10
N ASN A 19 33.88 -7.63 24.82
CA ASN A 19 34.51 -8.84 24.25
C ASN A 19 34.03 -10.24 24.69
N LEU A 20 33.60 -11.05 23.72
CA LEU A 20 34.25 -12.33 23.37
C LEU A 20 33.68 -12.92 22.08
N CYS A 21 34.61 -13.38 21.25
CA CYS A 21 34.47 -14.09 19.99
C CYS A 21 33.78 -15.45 20.19
N GLY A 22 32.94 -15.88 19.23
CA GLY A 22 32.44 -17.25 19.18
C GLY A 22 31.18 -17.44 18.34
N ALA A 23 31.33 -17.85 17.09
CA ALA A 23 30.23 -18.31 16.24
C ALA A 23 29.59 -19.60 16.82
N PRO A 24 28.25 -19.76 16.85
CA PRO A 24 27.64 -21.05 17.10
C PRO A 24 27.49 -21.84 15.79
N LYS A 25 28.16 -22.99 15.74
CA LYS A 25 28.02 -24.02 14.72
C LYS A 25 26.56 -24.49 14.65
N LEU A 26 25.98 -24.52 13.44
CA LEU A 26 24.74 -25.25 13.16
C LEU A 26 24.93 -26.74 13.46
N CYS A 27 24.34 -27.21 14.55
CA CYS A 27 24.16 -28.65 14.81
C CYS A 27 23.06 -29.18 13.89
N ARG A 28 23.48 -29.92 12.86
CA ARG A 28 22.62 -30.67 11.94
C ARG A 28 22.12 -31.92 12.68
N VAL A 29 20.93 -31.86 13.29
CA VAL A 29 20.28 -33.06 13.86
C VAL A 29 19.53 -33.75 12.73
N LYS A 30 19.98 -34.93 12.32
CA LYS A 30 19.22 -35.86 11.48
C LYS A 30 18.13 -36.50 12.36
N PRO A 31 16.86 -36.60 11.92
CA PRO A 31 15.89 -37.42 12.62
C PRO A 31 16.16 -38.90 12.27
N THR A 32 16.46 -39.69 13.29
CA THR A 32 16.50 -41.16 13.23
C THR A 32 15.07 -41.71 13.20
N LEU A 33 14.75 -42.48 12.16
CA LEU A 33 13.62 -43.41 12.12
C LEU A 33 13.95 -44.57 13.06
N ASP A 34 13.44 -44.54 14.29
CA ASP A 34 13.29 -45.75 15.12
C ASP A 34 12.41 -45.45 16.34
N ALA A 35 11.12 -45.76 16.23
CA ALA A 35 10.22 -46.02 17.35
C ALA A 35 8.95 -46.71 16.82
N ALA A 36 9.06 -48.00 16.47
CA ALA A 36 7.90 -48.86 16.33
C ALA A 36 7.73 -49.65 17.64
N ARG A 37 6.75 -49.26 18.45
CA ARG A 37 5.88 -50.12 19.29
C ARG A 37 5.19 -49.27 20.37
N GLU A 38 3.92 -48.97 20.13
CA GLU A 38 2.81 -49.26 21.04
C GLU A 38 1.54 -49.03 20.22
N ILE A 39 0.84 -50.13 19.92
CA ILE A 39 -0.48 -50.08 19.28
C ILE A 39 -1.44 -49.63 20.38
N GLY A 40 -1.60 -48.31 20.53
CA GLY A 40 -2.74 -47.74 21.23
C GLY A 40 -3.93 -47.76 20.28
N ASP A 41 -4.98 -48.49 20.63
CA ASP A 41 -6.27 -48.41 19.97
C ASP A 41 -6.66 -46.92 19.84
N VAL A 42 -6.89 -46.48 18.60
CA VAL A 42 -7.56 -45.20 18.36
C VAL A 42 -8.94 -45.33 18.99
N PRO A 43 -9.29 -44.54 20.03
CA PRO A 43 -10.59 -44.67 20.66
C PRO A 43 -11.66 -44.33 19.62
N PRO A 44 -12.79 -45.07 19.60
CA PRO A 44 -13.89 -44.73 18.71
C PRO A 44 -14.33 -43.31 19.05
N ILE A 45 -14.39 -42.44 18.03
CA ILE A 45 -14.87 -41.05 18.16
C ILE A 45 -16.35 -41.11 18.56
N GLY A 46 -16.60 -41.21 19.86
CA GLY A 46 -17.91 -41.28 20.46
C GLY A 46 -18.51 -39.89 20.64
N LYS A 47 -19.67 -39.68 20.00
CA LYS A 47 -20.69 -38.66 20.31
C LYS A 47 -20.21 -37.20 20.39
N GLY A 48 -20.02 -36.58 19.23
CA GLY A 48 -19.80 -35.13 19.09
C GLY A 48 -20.36 -34.51 17.80
N ARG A 49 -21.41 -35.08 17.20
CA ARG A 49 -21.93 -34.73 15.86
C ARG A 49 -22.25 -33.24 15.63
N ARG A 50 -22.41 -32.42 16.68
CA ARG A 50 -22.69 -30.97 16.54
C ARG A 50 -21.45 -30.08 16.33
N VAL A 51 -20.26 -30.50 16.77
CA VAL A 51 -19.05 -29.63 16.70
C VAL A 51 -18.34 -29.79 15.36
N THR A 52 -18.29 -31.00 14.80
CA THR A 52 -17.68 -31.28 13.50
C THR A 52 -18.47 -30.67 12.34
N ASP A 53 -19.80 -30.65 12.42
CA ASP A 53 -20.65 -30.08 11.37
C ASP A 53 -20.49 -28.54 11.31
N ASP A 54 -20.29 -27.88 12.45
CA ASP A 54 -20.00 -26.45 12.56
C ASP A 54 -18.61 -26.07 11.99
N ILE A 55 -17.60 -26.94 12.18
CA ILE A 55 -16.26 -26.72 11.61
C ILE A 55 -16.27 -26.92 10.10
N GLU A 56 -16.97 -27.93 9.59
CA GLU A 56 -17.12 -28.15 8.14
C GLU A 56 -17.77 -26.95 7.46
N GLU A 57 -18.84 -26.41 8.03
CA GLU A 57 -19.52 -25.22 7.49
C GLU A 57 -18.60 -23.99 7.49
N LYS A 58 -17.84 -23.78 8.56
CA LYS A 58 -16.91 -22.64 8.66
C LYS A 58 -15.76 -22.75 7.66
N LEU A 59 -15.19 -23.94 7.51
CA LEU A 59 -14.12 -24.20 6.53
C LEU A 59 -14.65 -24.11 5.09
N ALA A 60 -15.91 -24.48 4.85
CA ALA A 60 -16.54 -24.33 3.56
C ALA A 60 -16.62 -22.86 3.11
N ARG A 61 -16.91 -21.93 4.03
CA ARG A 61 -16.97 -20.48 3.74
C ARG A 61 -15.64 -19.87 3.30
N ILE A 62 -14.52 -20.53 3.61
CA ILE A 62 -13.18 -20.12 3.18
C ILE A 62 -12.62 -21.00 2.06
N GLY A 63 -13.45 -21.84 1.43
CA GLY A 63 -13.10 -22.62 0.24
C GLY A 63 -12.63 -24.05 0.50
N ILE A 64 -12.52 -24.48 1.76
CA ILE A 64 -12.14 -25.86 2.12
C ILE A 64 -13.42 -26.70 2.24
N THR A 65 -13.86 -27.29 1.12
CA THR A 65 -15.15 -27.98 1.00
C THR A 65 -15.01 -29.46 0.63
N GLY A 66 -15.97 -30.29 1.05
CA GLY A 66 -16.15 -31.66 0.60
C GLY A 66 -14.88 -32.51 0.71
N THR A 67 -14.29 -32.85 -0.44
CA THR A 67 -13.06 -33.65 -0.54
C THR A 67 -11.87 -33.03 0.18
N LEU A 68 -11.70 -31.69 0.12
CA LEU A 68 -10.60 -30.98 0.77
C LEU A 68 -10.71 -31.08 2.29
N TYR A 69 -11.93 -30.89 2.82
CA TYR A 69 -12.21 -31.00 4.24
C TYR A 69 -11.89 -32.41 4.76
N LYS A 70 -12.39 -33.45 4.07
CA LYS A 70 -12.17 -34.86 4.46
C LYS A 70 -10.69 -35.22 4.48
N LEU A 71 -9.94 -34.85 3.43
CA LEU A 71 -8.50 -35.14 3.35
C LEU A 71 -7.69 -34.36 4.38
N TYR A 72 -8.03 -33.10 4.61
CA TYR A 72 -7.34 -32.28 5.61
C TYR A 72 -7.51 -32.86 7.01
N LEU A 73 -8.74 -33.16 7.45
CA LEU A 73 -8.96 -33.76 8.77
C LEU A 73 -8.34 -35.15 8.90
N THR A 74 -8.35 -35.94 7.83
CA THR A 74 -7.70 -37.24 7.81
C THR A 74 -6.19 -37.11 7.94
N ALA A 75 -5.56 -36.14 7.25
CA ALA A 75 -4.13 -35.85 7.38
C ALA A 75 -3.77 -35.34 8.79
N VAL A 76 -4.60 -34.48 9.39
CA VAL A 76 -4.42 -34.03 10.78
C VAL A 76 -4.47 -35.20 11.77
N GLY A 77 -5.42 -36.13 11.57
CA GLY A 77 -5.58 -37.28 12.46
C GLY A 77 -4.50 -38.36 12.31
N LEU A 78 -3.96 -38.56 11.10
CA LEU A 78 -2.93 -39.57 10.83
C LEU A 78 -1.51 -39.08 11.09
N GLY A 79 -1.27 -37.77 11.10
CA GLY A 79 0.09 -37.22 11.09
C GLY A 79 0.81 -37.48 9.76
N ALA A 80 2.08 -37.87 9.80
CA ALA A 80 2.85 -38.18 8.60
C ALA A 80 2.43 -39.52 7.98
N ALA A 81 1.66 -39.49 6.90
CA ALA A 81 1.12 -40.68 6.24
C ALA A 81 1.33 -40.65 4.71
N SER A 82 1.33 -41.81 4.06
CA SER A 82 1.45 -41.83 2.59
C SER A 82 0.16 -41.36 1.93
N ILE A 83 0.25 -40.83 0.70
CA ILE A 83 -0.95 -40.37 -0.05
C ILE A 83 -2.00 -41.49 -0.16
N THR A 84 -1.55 -42.74 -0.34
CA THR A 84 -2.43 -43.91 -0.44
C THR A 84 -3.19 -44.15 0.86
N ASP A 85 -2.52 -44.02 2.00
CA ASP A 85 -3.13 -44.26 3.32
C ASP A 85 -4.14 -43.15 3.65
N VAL A 86 -3.79 -41.90 3.37
CA VAL A 86 -4.69 -40.75 3.53
C VAL A 86 -5.93 -40.89 2.63
N ALA A 87 -5.75 -41.31 1.37
CA ALA A 87 -6.85 -41.52 0.44
C ALA A 87 -7.79 -42.66 0.88
N ALA A 88 -7.21 -43.79 1.31
CA ALA A 88 -7.96 -44.95 1.79
C ALA A 88 -8.77 -44.60 3.05
N GLN A 89 -8.14 -43.93 4.02
CA GLN A 89 -8.80 -43.53 5.27
C GLN A 89 -9.88 -42.47 5.05
N ALA A 90 -9.68 -41.56 4.09
CA ALA A 90 -10.68 -40.58 3.70
C ALA A 90 -11.82 -41.16 2.83
N GLY A 91 -11.72 -42.42 2.41
CA GLY A 91 -12.71 -43.08 1.55
C GLY A 91 -12.76 -42.51 0.13
N LEU A 92 -11.62 -42.06 -0.40
CA LEU A 92 -11.52 -41.37 -1.69
C LEU A 92 -10.70 -42.16 -2.71
N ALA A 93 -11.06 -42.02 -3.99
CA ALA A 93 -10.25 -42.54 -5.08
C ALA A 93 -8.87 -41.87 -5.10
N ARG A 94 -7.83 -42.66 -5.38
CA ARG A 94 -6.42 -42.20 -5.33
C ARG A 94 -6.16 -40.98 -6.22
N THR A 95 -6.73 -40.94 -7.42
CA THR A 95 -6.60 -39.81 -8.35
C THR A 95 -7.20 -38.54 -7.74
N THR A 96 -8.41 -38.62 -7.20
CA THR A 96 -9.08 -37.49 -6.53
C THR A 96 -8.31 -36.99 -5.31
N ALA A 97 -7.70 -37.89 -4.54
CA ALA A 97 -6.89 -37.52 -3.39
C ALA A 97 -5.62 -36.77 -3.78
N HIS A 98 -4.95 -37.15 -4.88
CA HIS A 98 -3.76 -36.44 -5.37
C HIS A 98 -4.05 -34.97 -5.69
N ASP A 99 -5.09 -34.70 -6.48
CA ASP A 99 -5.43 -33.34 -6.89
C ASP A 99 -5.89 -32.48 -5.71
N ALA A 100 -6.65 -33.07 -4.79
CA ALA A 100 -7.14 -32.37 -3.60
C ALA A 100 -6.01 -32.10 -2.57
N LEU A 101 -5.08 -33.03 -2.39
CA LEU A 101 -3.90 -32.81 -1.53
C LEU A 101 -2.95 -31.77 -2.12
N ALA A 102 -2.81 -31.70 -3.44
CA ALA A 102 -2.05 -30.63 -4.10
C ALA A 102 -2.68 -29.25 -3.81
N LYS A 103 -4.01 -29.12 -3.90
CA LYS A 103 -4.72 -27.89 -3.52
C LYS A 103 -4.56 -27.54 -2.04
N LEU A 104 -4.59 -28.53 -1.15
CA LEU A 104 -4.32 -28.29 0.28
C LEU A 104 -2.87 -27.85 0.53
N GLU A 105 -1.91 -28.33 -0.27
CA GLU A 105 -0.51 -27.87 -0.22
C GLU A 105 -0.39 -26.43 -0.74
N GLU A 106 -1.09 -26.10 -1.83
CA GLU A 106 -1.20 -24.71 -2.32
C GLU A 106 -1.81 -23.79 -1.27
N GLU A 107 -2.76 -24.27 -0.46
CA GLU A 107 -3.33 -23.55 0.68
C GLU A 107 -2.44 -23.53 1.93
N GLY A 108 -1.31 -24.25 1.91
CA GLY A 108 -0.36 -24.35 3.01
C GLY A 108 -0.83 -25.23 4.17
N LEU A 109 -1.98 -25.89 4.04
CA LEU A 109 -2.61 -26.73 5.07
C LEU A 109 -1.97 -28.10 5.19
N VAL A 110 -1.32 -28.58 4.13
CA VAL A 110 -0.48 -29.77 4.15
C VAL A 110 0.83 -29.48 3.45
N ARG A 111 1.81 -30.36 3.65
CA ARG A 111 3.06 -30.37 2.92
C ARG A 111 3.38 -31.79 2.50
N PHE A 112 3.93 -31.97 1.31
CA PHE A 112 4.55 -33.24 0.98
C PHE A 112 6.00 -33.32 1.46
N VAL A 113 6.35 -34.45 2.07
CA VAL A 113 7.71 -34.77 2.51
C VAL A 113 8.16 -36.06 1.84
N ASP A 114 9.31 -36.02 1.18
CA ASP A 114 9.90 -37.21 0.59
C ASP A 114 10.61 -38.03 1.66
N ASN A 115 10.26 -39.31 1.76
CA ASN A 115 10.94 -40.28 2.62
C ASN A 115 11.31 -41.51 1.79
N GLY A 116 12.54 -41.51 1.26
CA GLY A 116 13.04 -42.54 0.36
C GLY A 116 12.30 -42.55 -0.98
N LYS A 117 11.63 -43.67 -1.31
CA LYS A 117 10.86 -43.82 -2.57
C LYS A 117 9.38 -43.43 -2.43
N ARG A 118 8.95 -42.99 -1.25
CA ARG A 118 7.54 -42.69 -0.94
C ARG A 118 7.39 -41.23 -0.53
N ARG A 119 6.30 -40.62 -1.00
CA ARG A 119 5.90 -39.25 -0.67
C ARG A 119 4.84 -39.29 0.43
N PHE A 120 5.11 -38.61 1.52
CA PHE A 120 4.24 -38.49 2.68
C PHE A 120 3.55 -37.15 2.69
N VAL A 121 2.33 -37.11 3.22
CA VAL A 121 1.56 -35.91 3.50
C VAL A 121 1.71 -35.64 4.99
N VAL A 122 1.98 -34.38 5.34
CA VAL A 122 2.02 -33.91 6.71
C VAL A 122 1.10 -32.70 6.81
N ALA A 123 0.14 -32.72 7.74
CA ALA A 123 -0.68 -31.56 8.03
C ALA A 123 0.16 -30.45 8.70
N GLN A 124 -0.11 -29.21 8.34
CA GLN A 124 0.59 -28.03 8.82
C GLN A 124 -0.28 -27.25 9.81
N ASP A 125 0.31 -26.26 10.49
CA ASP A 125 -0.43 -25.39 11.40
C ASP A 125 -1.50 -24.58 10.64
N PRO A 126 -2.79 -24.61 11.06
CA PRO A 126 -3.88 -23.92 10.37
C PRO A 126 -3.79 -22.39 10.45
N GLY A 127 -2.93 -21.82 11.28
CA GLY A 127 -2.67 -20.38 11.37
C GLY A 127 -2.27 -19.75 10.03
N VAL A 128 -1.71 -20.54 9.11
CA VAL A 128 -1.41 -20.12 7.73
C VAL A 128 -2.64 -19.57 6.98
N LEU A 129 -3.85 -20.05 7.32
CA LEU A 129 -5.09 -19.53 6.74
C LEU A 129 -5.34 -18.07 7.13
N LEU A 130 -5.05 -17.71 8.38
CA LEU A 130 -5.19 -16.32 8.85
C LEU A 130 -4.18 -15.41 8.17
N GLU A 131 -2.91 -15.84 8.09
CA GLU A 131 -1.84 -15.08 7.41
C GLU A 131 -2.19 -14.81 5.95
N ARG A 132 -2.75 -15.80 5.24
CA ARG A 132 -3.19 -15.65 3.85
C ARG A 132 -4.36 -14.70 3.68
N ILE A 133 -5.36 -14.78 4.56
CA ILE A 133 -6.51 -13.87 4.51
C ILE A 133 -6.04 -12.43 4.72
N GLU A 134 -5.13 -12.21 5.68
CA GLU A 134 -4.59 -10.87 5.95
C GLU A 134 -3.77 -10.34 4.76
N ALA A 135 -2.92 -11.19 4.16
CA ALA A 135 -2.19 -10.81 2.94
C ALA A 135 -3.14 -10.46 1.77
N ARG A 136 -4.21 -11.24 1.56
CA ARG A 136 -5.23 -10.95 0.53
C ARG A 136 -5.97 -9.65 0.82
N ARG A 137 -6.31 -9.40 2.09
CA ARG A 137 -6.95 -8.17 2.53
C ARG A 137 -6.06 -6.97 2.22
N GLN A 138 -4.79 -7.01 2.59
CA GLN A 138 -3.84 -5.93 2.31
C GLN A 138 -3.74 -5.65 0.81
N MET A 139 -3.59 -6.70 -0.02
CA MET A 139 -3.58 -6.54 -1.48
C MET A 139 -4.85 -5.86 -2.03
N ILE A 140 -6.02 -6.22 -1.49
CA ILE A 140 -7.29 -5.58 -1.87
C ILE A 140 -7.32 -4.12 -1.43
N GLU A 141 -6.90 -3.82 -0.21
CA GLU A 141 -6.84 -2.45 0.32
C GLU A 141 -5.91 -1.57 -0.52
N ASP A 142 -4.79 -2.10 -1.00
CA ASP A 142 -3.82 -1.40 -1.85
C ASP A 142 -4.40 -1.05 -3.24
N VAL A 143 -5.20 -1.95 -3.84
CA VAL A 143 -5.79 -1.72 -5.18
C VAL A 143 -7.13 -0.96 -5.14
N MET A 144 -7.80 -0.93 -3.99
CA MET A 144 -9.13 -0.32 -3.84
C MET A 144 -9.20 1.16 -4.27
N PRO A 145 -8.21 2.03 -3.99
CA PRO A 145 -8.23 3.42 -4.46
C PRO A 145 -8.28 3.52 -5.99
N VAL A 146 -7.55 2.65 -6.69
CA VAL A 146 -7.52 2.62 -8.16
C VAL A 146 -8.87 2.16 -8.72
N LEU A 147 -9.43 1.08 -8.17
CA LEU A 147 -10.75 0.56 -8.58
C LEU A 147 -11.86 1.60 -8.39
N ARG A 148 -11.86 2.31 -7.25
CA ARG A 148 -12.81 3.41 -7.01
C ARG A 148 -12.63 4.55 -8.01
N SER A 149 -11.39 4.90 -8.34
CA SER A 149 -11.13 5.94 -9.34
C SER A 149 -11.70 5.57 -10.71
N MET A 150 -11.55 4.32 -11.15
CA MET A 150 -12.11 3.84 -12.42
C MET A 150 -13.65 3.90 -12.41
N TYR A 151 -14.28 3.42 -11.33
CA TYR A 151 -15.74 3.43 -11.20
C TYR A 151 -16.34 4.85 -11.23
N HIS A 152 -15.68 5.81 -10.59
CA HIS A 152 -16.15 7.20 -10.57
C HIS A 152 -16.06 7.85 -11.97
N HIS A 153 -14.98 7.53 -12.70
CA HIS A 153 -14.79 8.02 -14.06
C HIS A 153 -15.91 7.56 -15.01
N GLU A 154 -16.29 6.28 -14.98
CA GLU A 154 -17.35 5.73 -15.83
C GLU A 154 -18.75 6.23 -15.46
N THR A 155 -18.99 6.49 -14.19
CA THR A 155 -20.30 6.96 -13.70
C THR A 155 -20.49 8.47 -13.78
N GLY A 156 -19.50 9.22 -14.28
CA GLY A 156 -19.54 10.68 -14.37
C GLY A 156 -19.57 11.38 -13.00
N LYS A 157 -19.27 10.65 -11.91
CA LYS A 157 -19.25 11.23 -10.57
C LYS A 157 -17.85 11.82 -10.30
N PRO A 158 -17.77 13.05 -9.78
CA PRO A 158 -16.48 13.60 -9.39
C PRO A 158 -15.83 12.71 -8.32
N ASN A 159 -14.52 12.51 -8.43
CA ASN A 159 -13.73 11.84 -7.40
C ASN A 159 -12.91 12.90 -6.66
N VAL A 160 -13.17 13.07 -5.36
CA VAL A 160 -12.44 14.00 -4.50
C VAL A 160 -11.58 13.19 -3.56
N ARG A 161 -10.26 13.41 -3.62
CA ARG A 161 -9.28 12.76 -2.75
C ARG A 161 -8.64 13.80 -1.84
N PHE A 162 -8.74 13.60 -0.54
CA PHE A 162 -8.11 14.42 0.48
C PHE A 162 -6.92 13.69 1.07
N HIS A 163 -5.77 14.35 1.11
CA HIS A 163 -4.51 13.78 1.54
C HIS A 163 -3.92 14.63 2.67
N PRO A 164 -4.06 14.22 3.94
CA PRO A 164 -3.57 15.00 5.08
C PRO A 164 -2.04 14.91 5.23
N GLY A 165 -1.47 15.97 5.78
CA GLY A 165 -0.08 16.08 6.19
C GLY A 165 0.94 16.28 5.06
N PRO A 166 2.23 16.32 5.42
CA PRO A 166 3.35 16.51 4.49
C PRO A 166 3.36 15.50 3.34
N GLU A 167 3.15 14.22 3.66
CA GLU A 167 3.09 13.15 2.67
C GLU A 167 1.90 13.34 1.72
N GLY A 168 0.81 13.91 2.20
CA GLY A 168 -0.36 14.20 1.39
C GLY A 168 -0.13 15.32 0.38
N ILE A 169 0.62 16.35 0.78
CA ILE A 169 1.08 17.41 -0.12
C ILE A 169 2.02 16.84 -1.17
N ARG A 170 3.00 16.02 -0.79
CA ARG A 170 3.90 15.34 -1.74
C ARG A 170 3.10 14.48 -2.71
N THR A 171 2.22 13.62 -2.22
CA THR A 171 1.36 12.76 -3.05
C THR A 171 0.56 13.58 -4.06
N THR A 172 -0.02 14.70 -3.61
CA THR A 172 -0.82 15.60 -4.47
C THR A 172 0.02 16.31 -5.53
N LEU A 173 1.21 16.81 -5.15
CA LEU A 173 2.14 17.42 -6.09
C LEU A 173 2.55 16.42 -7.18
N TRP A 174 2.91 15.20 -6.80
CA TRP A 174 3.38 14.18 -7.75
C TRP A 174 2.24 13.62 -8.62
N ASP A 175 0.98 13.60 -8.16
CA ASP A 175 -0.17 13.22 -9.00
C ASP A 175 -0.35 14.19 -10.18
N THR A 176 0.13 15.44 -10.12
CA THR A 176 0.08 16.38 -11.26
C THR A 176 0.88 15.91 -12.47
N LEU A 177 1.83 14.98 -12.29
CA LEU A 177 2.56 14.33 -13.38
C LEU A 177 1.90 13.03 -13.86
N SER A 178 0.74 12.67 -13.29
CA SER A 178 -0.11 11.57 -13.74
C SER A 178 -1.00 12.02 -14.91
N GLY A 179 -1.31 11.11 -15.84
CA GLY A 179 -2.27 11.39 -16.91
C GLY A 179 -1.72 12.03 -18.18
N GLY A 180 -0.40 12.14 -18.34
CA GLY A 180 0.24 12.47 -19.63
C GLY A 180 -0.06 13.87 -20.17
N ALA A 181 -0.53 14.79 -19.32
CA ALA A 181 -0.78 16.17 -19.72
C ALA A 181 0.51 16.82 -20.25
N THR A 182 0.42 17.42 -21.43
CA THR A 182 1.54 18.12 -22.07
C THR A 182 1.77 19.52 -21.50
N VAL A 183 0.74 20.11 -20.89
CA VAL A 183 0.76 21.43 -20.27
C VAL A 183 0.06 21.39 -18.91
N LEU A 184 0.72 21.92 -17.89
CA LEU A 184 0.16 22.23 -16.58
C LEU A 184 -0.12 23.73 -16.49
N ARG A 185 -1.29 24.07 -16.00
CA ARG A 185 -1.64 25.44 -15.59
C ARG A 185 -1.54 25.51 -14.07
N ALA A 186 -0.80 26.48 -13.52
CA ALA A 186 -0.60 26.55 -12.08
C ALA A 186 -0.61 27.96 -11.52
N THR A 187 -1.28 28.14 -10.39
CA THR A 187 -1.05 29.29 -9.50
C THR A 187 -0.20 28.81 -8.35
N LEU A 188 0.97 29.40 -8.11
CA LEU A 188 1.86 28.95 -7.04
C LEU A 188 1.98 30.01 -5.94
N SER A 189 1.82 29.57 -4.70
CA SER A 189 2.22 30.32 -3.52
C SER A 189 3.61 29.88 -3.10
N MET A 190 4.64 30.64 -3.50
CA MET A 190 6.04 30.28 -3.29
C MET A 190 6.39 30.14 -1.81
N LYS A 191 5.87 31.05 -0.97
CA LYS A 191 6.01 30.97 0.49
C LYS A 191 5.56 29.61 1.04
N GLU A 192 4.41 29.09 0.59
CA GLU A 192 3.88 27.82 1.09
C GLU A 192 4.69 26.64 0.54
N LEU A 193 5.01 26.63 -0.75
CA LEU A 193 5.79 25.54 -1.36
C LEU A 193 7.21 25.39 -0.79
N MET A 194 7.83 26.52 -0.39
CA MET A 194 9.13 26.50 0.28
C MET A 194 9.06 25.99 1.71
N ALA A 195 7.92 26.19 2.39
CA ALA A 195 7.69 25.61 3.71
C ALA A 195 7.36 24.12 3.62
N GLU A 196 6.47 23.75 2.69
CA GLU A 196 6.00 22.39 2.47
C GLU A 196 5.52 22.21 1.01
N PRO A 197 6.08 21.26 0.23
CA PRO A 197 6.95 20.17 0.65
C PRO A 197 8.44 20.53 0.79
N GLY A 198 8.82 21.79 0.53
CA GLY A 198 10.19 22.27 0.65
C GLY A 198 10.96 22.30 -0.67
N LEU A 199 12.08 23.03 -0.67
CA LEU A 199 12.89 23.32 -1.87
C LEU A 199 13.40 22.05 -2.56
N GLU A 200 13.96 21.10 -1.80
CA GLU A 200 14.53 19.86 -2.33
C GLU A 200 13.48 19.01 -3.06
N GLU A 201 12.29 18.88 -2.49
CA GLU A 201 11.19 18.13 -3.12
C GLU A 201 10.72 18.83 -4.41
N MET A 202 10.62 20.16 -4.38
CA MET A 202 10.26 20.94 -5.56
C MET A 202 11.31 20.83 -6.67
N GLU A 203 12.60 20.80 -6.36
CA GLU A 203 13.66 20.60 -7.35
C GLU A 203 13.59 19.21 -8.00
N ARG A 204 13.35 18.16 -7.21
CA ARG A 204 13.07 16.81 -7.73
C ARG A 204 11.88 16.81 -8.68
N TYR A 205 10.76 17.40 -8.25
CA TYR A 205 9.54 17.50 -9.04
C TYR A 205 9.76 18.27 -10.35
N LEU A 206 10.41 19.44 -10.30
CA LEU A 206 10.65 20.29 -11.46
C LEU A 206 11.55 19.60 -12.49
N THR A 207 12.58 18.88 -12.03
CA THR A 207 13.48 18.10 -12.87
C THR A 207 12.72 16.97 -13.59
N GLU A 208 11.92 16.19 -12.85
CA GLU A 208 11.15 15.10 -13.43
C GLU A 208 10.07 15.62 -14.40
N ARG A 209 9.38 16.71 -14.06
CA ARG A 209 8.41 17.37 -14.96
C ARG A 209 9.05 17.78 -16.27
N ALA A 210 10.21 18.42 -16.23
CA ALA A 210 10.95 18.83 -17.41
C ALA A 210 11.39 17.62 -18.26
N ARG A 211 11.87 16.54 -17.60
CA ARG A 211 12.23 15.27 -18.26
C ARG A 211 11.05 14.64 -18.99
N ARG A 212 9.84 14.72 -18.44
CA ARG A 212 8.59 14.26 -19.08
C ARG A 212 8.11 15.15 -20.23
N GLY A 213 8.78 16.27 -20.47
CA GLY A 213 8.44 17.19 -21.56
C GLY A 213 7.23 18.08 -21.28
N THR A 214 6.73 18.08 -20.04
CA THR A 214 5.50 18.79 -19.64
C THR A 214 5.77 20.27 -19.41
N TRP A 215 5.08 21.12 -20.17
CA TRP A 215 5.12 22.58 -20.00
C TRP A 215 4.40 23.02 -18.74
N LEU A 216 4.90 24.09 -18.10
CA LEU A 216 4.28 24.73 -16.95
C LEU A 216 4.02 26.19 -17.27
N HIS A 217 2.74 26.55 -17.34
CA HIS A 217 2.30 27.94 -17.31
C HIS A 217 1.98 28.29 -15.86
N VAL A 218 2.78 29.16 -15.26
CA VAL A 218 2.68 29.50 -13.84
C VAL A 218 2.41 30.98 -13.61
N ILE A 219 1.42 31.27 -12.76
CA ILE A 219 1.14 32.60 -12.24
C ILE A 219 1.56 32.64 -10.77
N ARG A 220 2.28 33.70 -10.37
CA ARG A 220 2.64 33.99 -8.98
C ARG A 220 2.18 35.38 -8.58
N SER A 221 1.96 35.61 -7.30
CA SER A 221 1.83 36.97 -6.75
C SER A 221 3.21 37.47 -6.38
N GLU A 222 3.62 38.62 -6.91
CA GLU A 222 4.95 39.20 -6.67
C GLU A 222 5.21 39.41 -5.18
N GLU A 223 4.21 39.88 -4.42
CA GLU A 223 4.29 40.05 -2.96
C GLU A 223 4.55 38.75 -2.16
N ARG A 224 4.26 37.58 -2.75
CA ARG A 224 4.49 36.25 -2.13
C ARG A 224 5.68 35.52 -2.74
N ASP A 225 6.37 36.12 -3.72
CA ASP A 225 7.57 35.56 -4.34
C ASP A 225 8.80 35.98 -3.52
N ILE A 226 9.16 35.14 -2.55
CA ILE A 226 10.17 35.47 -1.53
C ILE A 226 11.63 35.27 -1.99
N ALA A 227 11.84 34.73 -3.20
CA ALA A 227 13.16 34.54 -3.78
C ALA A 227 13.07 34.50 -5.32
N PRO A 228 14.08 34.99 -6.07
CA PRO A 228 14.07 34.99 -7.54
C PRO A 228 14.42 33.61 -8.13
N ILE A 229 13.72 32.56 -7.68
CA ILE A 229 13.97 31.18 -8.07
C ILE A 229 12.93 30.68 -9.09
N TRP A 230 13.38 29.73 -9.91
CA TRP A 230 12.58 29.10 -10.96
C TRP A 230 11.92 30.12 -11.91
N PRO A 231 12.70 31.00 -12.56
CA PRO A 231 12.18 31.95 -13.55
C PRO A 231 11.64 31.22 -14.78
N SER A 232 11.04 31.97 -15.72
CA SER A 232 10.76 31.46 -17.06
C SER A 232 12.01 30.81 -17.66
N SER A 233 11.86 29.64 -18.27
CA SER A 233 12.95 28.92 -18.92
C SER A 233 12.40 27.98 -19.97
N ARG A 234 12.89 28.10 -21.21
CA ARG A 234 12.52 27.19 -22.30
C ARG A 234 13.04 25.78 -22.08
N GLU A 235 14.25 25.64 -21.56
CA GLU A 235 14.85 24.34 -21.22
C GLU A 235 14.02 23.60 -20.17
N GLN A 236 13.60 24.32 -19.12
CA GLN A 236 12.75 23.80 -18.06
C GLN A 236 11.25 23.84 -18.41
N ARG A 237 10.91 24.19 -19.66
CA ARG A 237 9.54 24.27 -20.20
C ARG A 237 8.59 24.99 -19.25
N ARG A 238 8.96 26.22 -18.89
CA ARG A 238 8.22 27.04 -17.92
C ARG A 238 8.08 28.46 -18.41
N GLU A 239 6.84 28.95 -18.42
CA GLU A 239 6.52 30.37 -18.58
C GLU A 239 5.95 30.87 -17.25
N LEU A 240 6.58 31.89 -16.69
CA LEU A 240 6.17 32.56 -15.46
C LEU A 240 5.57 33.93 -15.79
N ARG A 241 4.42 34.21 -15.19
CA ARG A 241 3.79 35.52 -15.15
C ARG A 241 3.49 35.93 -13.71
N TYR A 242 3.41 37.24 -13.49
CA TYR A 242 2.98 37.82 -12.22
C TYR A 242 1.54 38.31 -12.33
N ALA A 243 0.72 37.90 -11.37
CA ALA A 243 -0.65 38.38 -11.23
C ALA A 243 -0.66 39.90 -10.97
N PRO A 244 -1.72 40.62 -11.37
CA PRO A 244 -1.87 42.03 -11.00
C PRO A 244 -1.78 42.22 -9.47
N PRO A 245 -1.18 43.31 -8.96
CA PRO A 245 -0.97 43.51 -7.52
C PRO A 245 -2.24 43.49 -6.66
N ALA A 246 -3.42 43.69 -7.26
CA ALA A 246 -4.71 43.60 -6.59
C ALA A 246 -5.12 42.15 -6.23
N TYR A 247 -4.43 41.14 -6.74
CA TYR A 247 -4.80 39.73 -6.56
C TYR A 247 -3.67 38.91 -5.91
N THR A 248 -4.00 38.35 -4.74
CA THR A 248 -3.11 37.47 -3.99
C THR A 248 -3.49 36.00 -4.18
N LEU A 249 -2.57 35.22 -4.73
CA LEU A 249 -2.71 33.77 -4.90
C LEU A 249 -2.28 33.08 -3.61
N ALA A 250 -3.26 32.80 -2.74
CA ALA A 250 -2.99 32.31 -1.39
C ALA A 250 -2.62 30.83 -1.32
N MET A 251 -3.12 30.03 -2.27
CA MET A 251 -3.00 28.58 -2.28
C MET A 251 -2.41 28.13 -3.62
N THR A 252 -1.64 27.04 -3.58
CA THR A 252 -1.11 26.44 -4.80
C THR A 252 -2.19 25.60 -5.47
N CYS A 253 -2.41 25.81 -6.77
CA CYS A 253 -3.37 25.07 -7.58
C CYS A 253 -2.71 24.63 -8.88
N PHE A 254 -2.97 23.40 -9.30
CA PHE A 254 -2.59 22.85 -10.61
C PHE A 254 -3.84 22.34 -11.33
N VAL A 255 -3.96 22.66 -12.62
CA VAL A 255 -4.98 22.11 -13.52
C VAL A 255 -4.28 21.26 -14.59
N TYR A 256 -4.69 19.99 -14.71
CA TYR A 256 -4.05 18.99 -15.56
C TYR A 256 -5.03 17.90 -15.98
N GLY A 257 -5.13 17.62 -17.28
CA GLY A 257 -6.14 16.70 -17.80
C GLY A 257 -7.54 17.08 -17.30
N ASN A 258 -8.24 16.12 -16.67
CA ASN A 258 -9.55 16.33 -16.04
C ASN A 258 -9.46 16.57 -14.52
N LYS A 259 -8.28 16.90 -14.00
CA LYS A 259 -8.02 17.02 -12.57
C LYS A 259 -7.59 18.42 -12.17
N VAL A 260 -7.92 18.76 -10.93
CA VAL A 260 -7.44 19.95 -10.24
C VAL A 260 -6.81 19.51 -8.93
N ALA A 261 -5.54 19.86 -8.71
CA ALA A 261 -4.84 19.61 -7.45
C ALA A 261 -4.68 20.93 -6.70
N LEU A 262 -5.02 20.92 -5.41
CA LEU A 262 -4.86 22.04 -4.49
C LEU A 262 -3.88 21.62 -3.39
N ILE A 263 -2.92 22.48 -3.09
CA ILE A 263 -1.94 22.28 -2.03
C ILE A 263 -2.09 23.44 -1.04
N SER A 264 -2.44 23.10 0.20
CA SER A 264 -2.73 24.08 1.25
C SER A 264 -1.46 24.76 1.78
N SER A 265 -1.66 25.70 2.70
CA SER A 265 -0.55 26.25 3.51
C SER A 265 0.05 25.20 4.45
N ALA A 266 1.25 25.48 4.96
CA ALA A 266 1.91 24.64 5.99
C ALA A 266 1.12 24.57 7.31
N ARG A 267 0.22 25.56 7.57
CA ARG A 267 -0.66 25.55 8.73
C ARG A 267 -1.74 24.48 8.64
N GLU A 268 -2.32 24.31 7.45
CA GLU A 268 -3.40 23.34 7.23
C GLU A 268 -2.86 21.97 6.78
N SER A 269 -1.69 21.96 6.15
CA SER A 269 -0.91 20.78 5.73
C SER A 269 -1.77 19.67 5.13
N TYR A 270 -2.30 19.91 3.93
CA TYR A 270 -3.02 18.91 3.15
C TYR A 270 -2.88 19.16 1.64
N GLY A 271 -3.07 18.09 0.88
CA GLY A 271 -3.32 18.15 -0.56
C GLY A 271 -4.72 17.63 -0.88
N MET A 272 -5.34 18.19 -1.92
CA MET A 272 -6.65 17.75 -2.39
C MET A 272 -6.64 17.63 -3.91
N ILE A 273 -7.19 16.53 -4.44
CA ILE A 273 -7.34 16.31 -5.87
C ILE A 273 -8.82 16.15 -6.19
N ILE A 274 -9.31 16.94 -7.13
CA ILE A 274 -10.66 16.83 -7.68
C ILE A 274 -10.54 16.33 -9.12
N ASP A 275 -10.96 15.10 -9.37
CA ASP A 275 -11.07 14.51 -10.71
C ASP A 275 -12.49 14.72 -11.23
N SER A 276 -12.64 15.70 -12.11
CA SER A 276 -13.90 16.12 -12.70
C SER A 276 -13.61 16.97 -13.94
N ALA A 277 -14.06 16.50 -15.10
CA ALA A 277 -13.87 17.21 -16.36
C ALA A 277 -14.49 18.61 -16.35
N GLU A 278 -15.69 18.76 -15.78
CA GLU A 278 -16.39 20.06 -15.69
C GLU A 278 -15.65 21.03 -14.76
N PHE A 279 -15.21 20.56 -13.59
CA PHE A 279 -14.48 21.41 -12.65
C PHE A 279 -13.10 21.80 -13.20
N ALA A 280 -12.39 20.88 -13.85
CA ALA A 280 -11.12 21.17 -14.49
C ALA A 280 -11.28 22.18 -15.65
N ALA A 281 -12.32 22.07 -16.46
CA ALA A 281 -12.61 23.03 -17.52
C ALA A 281 -12.94 24.42 -16.97
N PHE A 282 -13.73 24.49 -15.90
CA PHE A 282 -14.01 25.74 -15.20
C PHE A 282 -12.72 26.38 -14.64
N GLN A 283 -11.89 25.62 -13.93
CA GLN A 283 -10.65 26.13 -13.36
C GLN A 283 -9.62 26.51 -14.44
N ALA A 284 -9.57 25.77 -15.56
CA ALA A 284 -8.75 26.16 -16.70
C ALA A 284 -9.20 27.51 -17.27
N SER A 285 -10.50 27.76 -17.37
CA SER A 285 -11.04 29.04 -17.84
C SER A 285 -10.70 30.19 -16.88
N MET A 286 -10.81 29.96 -15.56
CA MET A 286 -10.41 30.92 -14.54
C MET A 286 -8.91 31.23 -14.60
N PHE A 287 -8.08 30.21 -14.80
CA PHE A 287 -6.65 30.38 -15.01
C PHE A 287 -6.35 31.17 -16.27
N ASP A 288 -6.94 30.81 -17.41
CA ASP A 288 -6.67 31.46 -18.70
C ASP A 288 -7.08 32.94 -18.67
N ALA A 289 -8.17 33.28 -17.97
CA ALA A 289 -8.56 34.66 -17.69
C ALA A 289 -7.50 35.40 -16.87
N MET A 290 -7.06 34.85 -15.73
CA MET A 290 -6.00 35.45 -14.91
C MET A 290 -4.67 35.57 -15.67
N TRP A 291 -4.34 34.58 -16.50
CA TRP A 291 -3.15 34.54 -17.33
C TRP A 291 -3.11 35.69 -18.34
N SER A 292 -4.26 36.04 -18.92
CA SER A 292 -4.41 37.17 -19.85
C SER A 292 -4.20 38.53 -19.17
N LEU A 293 -4.51 38.63 -17.89
CA LEU A 293 -4.33 39.83 -17.06
C LEU A 293 -2.93 39.91 -16.43
N SER A 294 -2.18 38.80 -16.43
CA SER A 294 -0.87 38.70 -15.78
C SER A 294 0.25 39.18 -16.68
N THR A 295 1.28 39.79 -16.09
CA THR A 295 2.46 40.30 -16.81
C THR A 295 3.55 39.24 -16.89
N PRO A 296 4.18 39.00 -18.06
CA PRO A 296 5.35 38.13 -18.17
C PRO A 296 6.44 38.51 -17.17
N ALA A 297 7.03 37.52 -16.49
CA ALA A 297 8.19 37.77 -15.65
C ALA A 297 9.35 38.30 -16.51
N PRO A 298 10.18 39.22 -15.99
CA PRO A 298 11.33 39.75 -16.71
C PRO A 298 12.23 38.59 -17.19
N ALA A 299 12.75 38.71 -18.40
CA ALA A 299 13.82 37.81 -18.84
C ALA A 299 15.01 37.98 -17.89
N GLN A 300 15.54 36.88 -17.36
CA GLN A 300 16.81 36.96 -16.63
C GLN A 300 17.93 37.26 -17.65
N PRO A 301 18.88 38.15 -17.28
CA PRO A 301 20.01 38.53 -18.13
C PRO A 301 20.95 37.35 -18.43
#